data_AF-A0A2X1Q5A6-F1
#
_entry.id   AF-A0A2X1Q5A6-F1
#
_cell.length_a   1.000
_cell.length_b   1.000
_cell.length_c   1.000
_cell.angle_alpha   90.00
_cell.angle_beta   90.00
_cell.angle_gamma   90.00
#
_symmetry.space_group_name_H-M   'P 1'
#
loop_
_entity.id
_entity.type
_entity.pdbx_description
1 polymer ?
#
loop_
_entity_poly.entity_id
_entity_poly.type
_entity_poly.pdbx_seq_one_letter_code
_entity_poly.pdbx_strand_id
1 'polypeptide(L)'
;MIVYKAPKEQHVITVFTDITCGYCHKLHEQMSDYNALGITVRYLAFPRQGLQSQAEQDMKAIWCAKDRNKALDDAMNGKGVQPASCSVDIAKHYTLGVQMGVNGTPAMVLSNGMVLPGYQGPKELKAFLDEHKKQTSGN
;
A
#
# COMPACT_ATOMS: atom_id res chain seq x y z
N MET A 1 -6.64 4.50 -5.97
CA MET A 1 -6.13 3.90 -4.72
C MET A 1 -7.04 2.76 -4.28
N ILE A 2 -6.53 1.85 -3.45
CA ILE A 2 -7.30 0.74 -2.83
C ILE A 2 -7.23 0.92 -1.32
N VAL A 3 -8.33 0.73 -0.59
CA VAL A 3 -8.41 1.05 0.84
C VAL A 3 -8.89 -0.16 1.63
N TYR A 4 -8.12 -0.54 2.65
CA TYR A 4 -8.47 -1.54 3.66
C TYR A 4 -8.67 -0.82 4.98
N LYS A 5 -9.94 -0.53 5.30
CA LYS A 5 -10.31 0.35 6.40
C LYS A 5 -10.39 -0.43 7.72
N ALA A 6 -9.75 0.11 8.75
CA ALA A 6 -9.89 -0.40 10.10
C ALA A 6 -11.31 -0.13 10.65
N PRO A 7 -11.95 -1.09 11.35
CA PRO A 7 -13.26 -0.87 11.96
C PRO A 7 -13.28 0.27 13.00
N LYS A 8 -12.19 0.40 13.78
CA LYS A 8 -11.95 1.49 14.73
C LYS A 8 -10.69 2.24 14.31
N GLU A 9 -10.79 3.07 13.27
CA GLU A 9 -9.67 3.81 12.70
C GLU A 9 -9.02 4.75 13.73
N GLN A 10 -7.73 4.54 13.99
CA GLN A 10 -6.86 5.35 14.83
C GLN A 10 -5.76 6.04 14.03
N HIS A 11 -5.27 5.36 12.99
CA HIS A 11 -4.20 5.79 12.10
C HIS A 11 -4.53 5.46 10.65
N VAL A 12 -4.04 6.29 9.73
CA VAL A 12 -4.17 6.08 8.28
C VAL A 12 -2.77 6.18 7.67
N ILE A 13 -2.37 5.15 6.93
CA ILE A 13 -1.11 5.14 6.19
C ILE A 13 -1.38 4.93 4.69
N THR A 14 -0.52 5.49 3.85
CA THR A 14 -0.51 5.19 2.42
C THR A 14 0.69 4.34 2.09
N VAL A 15 0.48 3.19 1.48
CA VAL A 15 1.54 2.25 1.14
C VAL A 15 1.74 2.25 -0.37
N PHE A 16 2.95 2.58 -0.81
CA PHE A 16 3.42 2.24 -2.14
C PHE A 16 3.78 0.76 -2.16
N THR A 17 3.02 -0.02 -2.94
CA THR A 17 3.09 -1.49 -2.98
C THR A 17 3.39 -2.00 -4.38
N ASP A 18 3.99 -3.19 -4.45
CA ASP A 18 4.27 -3.92 -5.69
C ASP A 18 3.83 -5.37 -5.49
N ILE A 19 2.94 -5.87 -6.35
CA ILE A 19 2.42 -7.25 -6.28
C ILE A 19 3.48 -8.33 -6.53
N THR A 20 4.69 -7.95 -6.94
CA THR A 20 5.83 -8.87 -7.12
C THR A 20 6.80 -8.85 -5.94
N CYS A 21 6.51 -8.09 -4.88
CA CYS A 21 7.41 -7.88 -3.75
C CYS A 21 7.02 -8.78 -2.56
N GLY A 22 7.93 -9.66 -2.12
CA GLY A 22 7.69 -10.57 -0.99
C GLY A 22 7.26 -9.88 0.30
N TYR A 23 7.84 -8.71 0.64
CA TYR A 23 7.41 -7.94 1.81
C TYR A 23 6.05 -7.25 1.63
N CYS A 24 5.64 -6.96 0.38
CA CYS A 24 4.29 -6.48 0.11
C CYS A 24 3.26 -7.59 0.30
N HIS A 25 3.57 -8.84 -0.12
CA HIS A 25 2.74 -10.01 0.20
C HIS A 25 2.61 -10.17 1.72
N LYS A 26 3.73 -10.15 2.45
CA LYS A 26 3.74 -10.28 3.92
C LYS A 26 2.90 -9.19 4.60
N LEU A 27 2.99 -7.94 4.14
CA LEU A 27 2.15 -6.85 4.66
C LEU A 27 0.67 -7.14 4.38
N HIS A 28 0.34 -7.59 3.18
CA HIS A 28 -1.03 -7.86 2.76
C HIS A 28 -1.67 -9.05 3.48
N GLU A 29 -0.91 -10.11 3.72
CA GLU A 29 -1.33 -11.28 4.51
C GLU A 29 -1.77 -10.89 5.94
N GLN A 30 -1.17 -9.84 6.48
CA GLN A 30 -1.44 -9.34 7.83
C GLN A 30 -2.45 -8.19 7.86
N MET A 31 -3.15 -7.91 6.74
CA MET A 31 -4.07 -6.77 6.65
C MET A 31 -5.12 -6.75 7.77
N SER A 32 -5.65 -7.91 8.14
CA SER A 32 -6.60 -8.04 9.26
C SER A 32 -6.01 -7.61 10.59
N ASP A 33 -4.74 -7.89 10.84
CA ASP A 33 -4.05 -7.54 12.08
C ASP A 33 -3.80 -6.04 12.16
N TYR A 34 -3.39 -5.39 11.05
CA TYR A 34 -3.28 -3.93 10.99
C TYR A 34 -4.65 -3.28 11.26
N ASN A 35 -5.70 -3.76 10.60
CA ASN A 35 -7.05 -3.21 10.75
C ASN A 35 -7.61 -3.43 12.17
N ALA A 36 -7.34 -4.58 12.80
CA ALA A 36 -7.72 -4.86 14.20
C ALA A 36 -7.03 -3.91 15.19
N LEU A 37 -5.80 -3.48 14.89
CA LEU A 37 -5.05 -2.48 15.66
C LEU A 37 -5.44 -1.03 15.33
N GLY A 38 -6.47 -0.82 14.50
CA GLY A 38 -6.96 0.52 14.16
C GLY A 38 -6.16 1.22 13.05
N ILE A 39 -5.35 0.48 12.28
CA ILE A 39 -4.56 1.03 11.18
C ILE A 39 -5.29 0.80 9.86
N THR A 40 -5.74 1.88 9.22
CA THR A 40 -6.26 1.86 7.85
C THR A 40 -5.10 1.93 6.86
N VAL A 41 -5.07 1.00 5.91
CA VAL A 41 -4.03 0.94 4.86
C VAL A 41 -4.63 1.39 3.53
N ARG A 42 -3.97 2.34 2.86
CA ARG A 42 -4.34 2.81 1.52
C ARG A 42 -3.23 2.49 0.54
N TYR A 43 -3.48 1.67 -0.47
CA TYR A 43 -2.47 1.33 -1.46
C TYR A 43 -2.45 2.29 -2.66
N LEU A 44 -1.22 2.61 -3.08
CA LEU A 44 -0.86 3.12 -4.39
C LEU A 44 0.14 2.14 -5.03
N ALA A 45 0.02 1.95 -6.34
CA ALA A 45 0.88 1.02 -7.07
C ALA A 45 2.26 1.65 -7.32
N PHE A 46 3.32 0.86 -7.12
CA PHE A 46 4.70 1.25 -7.37
C PHE A 46 5.46 0.07 -7.99
N PRO A 47 5.41 -0.11 -9.32
CA PRO A 47 6.13 -1.20 -9.98
C PRO A 47 7.65 -0.94 -9.90
N ARG A 48 8.37 -1.72 -9.08
CA ARG A 48 9.83 -1.52 -8.88
C ARG A 48 10.63 -1.72 -10.18
N GLN A 49 10.10 -2.54 -11.09
CA GLN A 49 10.68 -2.82 -12.40
C GLN A 49 10.34 -1.73 -13.45
N GLY A 50 9.65 -0.66 -13.05
CA GLY A 50 9.32 0.47 -13.91
C GLY A 50 7.99 0.31 -14.67
N LEU A 51 7.64 1.37 -15.41
CA LEU A 51 6.31 1.54 -16.03
C LEU A 51 6.05 0.66 -17.27
N GLN A 52 7.07 -0.03 -17.77
CA GLN A 52 6.93 -0.96 -18.90
C GLN A 52 6.93 -2.43 -18.46
N SER A 53 6.96 -2.68 -17.15
CA SER A 53 7.04 -4.03 -16.59
C SER A 53 5.68 -4.75 -16.59
N GLN A 54 5.71 -6.08 -16.55
CA GLN A 54 4.50 -6.90 -16.35
C GLN A 54 3.78 -6.52 -15.05
N ALA A 55 4.54 -6.19 -14.00
CA ALA A 55 3.99 -5.75 -12.72
C ALA A 55 3.14 -4.47 -12.85
N GLU A 56 3.53 -3.53 -13.71
CA GLU A 56 2.72 -2.34 -14.00
C GLU A 56 1.40 -2.73 -14.65
N GLN A 57 1.44 -3.57 -15.70
CA GLN A 57 0.27 -3.98 -16.45
C GLN A 57 -0.74 -4.73 -15.57
N ASP A 58 -0.23 -5.65 -14.75
CA ASP A 58 -1.04 -6.43 -13.80
C ASP A 58 -1.65 -5.52 -12.72
N MET A 59 -0.87 -4.61 -12.14
CA MET A 59 -1.40 -3.64 -11.16
C MET A 59 -2.40 -2.66 -11.79
N LYS A 60 -2.21 -2.26 -13.05
CA LYS A 60 -3.18 -1.46 -13.81
C LYS A 60 -4.51 -2.21 -13.94
N ALA A 61 -4.47 -3.50 -14.27
CA ALA A 61 -5.66 -4.33 -14.33
C ALA A 61 -6.35 -4.45 -12.96
N ILE A 62 -5.61 -4.70 -11.88
CA ILE A 62 -6.14 -4.73 -10.50
C ILE A 62 -6.84 -3.40 -10.15
N TRP A 63 -6.20 -2.25 -10.44
CA TRP A 63 -6.78 -0.94 -10.18
C TRP A 63 -7.96 -0.60 -11.11
N CYS A 64 -8.14 -1.33 -12.20
CA CYS A 64 -9.27 -1.20 -13.09
C CYS A 64 -10.37 -2.25 -12.84
N ALA A 65 -10.15 -3.20 -11.93
CA ALA A 65 -11.17 -4.16 -11.56
C ALA A 65 -12.38 -3.48 -10.91
N LYS A 66 -13.56 -4.08 -11.11
CA LYS A 66 -14.81 -3.64 -10.49
C LYS A 66 -14.71 -3.68 -8.96
N ASP A 67 -14.12 -4.75 -8.43
CA ASP A 67 -13.77 -4.89 -7.03
C ASP A 67 -12.24 -4.95 -6.91
N ARG A 68 -11.65 -3.78 -6.63
CA ARG A 68 -10.19 -3.63 -6.56
C ARG A 68 -9.60 -4.34 -5.35
N ASN A 69 -10.32 -4.36 -4.22
CA ASN A 69 -9.88 -5.04 -3.01
C ASN A 69 -9.78 -6.54 -3.28
N LYS A 70 -10.85 -7.15 -3.82
CA LYS A 70 -10.83 -8.56 -4.20
C LYS A 70 -9.75 -8.88 -5.23
N ALA A 71 -9.58 -8.05 -6.25
CA ALA A 71 -8.56 -8.26 -7.28
C ALA A 71 -7.13 -8.21 -6.71
N LEU A 72 -6.87 -7.29 -5.77
CA LEU A 72 -5.58 -7.21 -5.08
C LEU A 72 -5.38 -8.39 -4.14
N ASP A 73 -6.41 -8.79 -3.39
CA ASP A 73 -6.37 -9.96 -2.51
C ASP A 73 -6.06 -11.22 -3.30
N ASP A 74 -6.74 -11.42 -4.44
CA ASP A 74 -6.52 -12.57 -5.30
C ASP A 74 -5.08 -12.57 -5.84
N ALA A 75 -4.58 -11.44 -6.35
CA ALA A 75 -3.20 -11.31 -6.83
C ALA A 75 -2.15 -11.57 -5.74
N MET A 76 -2.33 -11.00 -4.55
CA MET A 76 -1.39 -11.17 -3.43
C MET A 76 -1.42 -12.59 -2.85
N ASN A 77 -2.52 -13.34 -3.04
CA ASN A 77 -2.63 -14.76 -2.69
C ASN A 77 -2.17 -15.71 -3.82
N GLY A 78 -1.49 -15.19 -4.85
CA GLY A 78 -0.96 -15.98 -5.95
C GLY A 78 -1.99 -16.45 -6.97
N LYS A 79 -3.22 -15.92 -6.93
CA LYS A 79 -4.17 -16.10 -8.02
C LYS A 79 -3.81 -15.13 -9.15
N GLY A 80 -4.05 -15.55 -10.40
CA GLY A 80 -3.76 -14.71 -11.56
C GLY A 80 -4.60 -13.43 -11.60
N VAL A 81 -4.07 -12.41 -12.25
CA VAL A 81 -4.77 -11.14 -12.46
C VAL A 81 -5.70 -11.24 -13.67
N GLN A 82 -6.95 -10.85 -13.50
CA GLN A 82 -7.90 -10.77 -14.61
C GLN A 82 -7.67 -9.48 -15.40
N PRO A 83 -7.59 -9.54 -16.74
CA PRO A 83 -7.46 -8.35 -17.56
C PRO A 83 -8.60 -7.36 -17.32
N ALA A 84 -8.26 -6.10 -17.07
CA ALA A 84 -9.23 -5.02 -16.96
C ALA A 84 -8.58 -3.71 -17.41
N SER A 85 -9.38 -2.82 -17.99
CA SER A 85 -8.93 -1.51 -18.45
C SER A 85 -9.89 -0.42 -18.04
N CYS A 86 -9.33 0.74 -17.74
CA CYS A 86 -10.02 1.93 -17.26
C CYS A 86 -9.06 3.13 -17.32
N SER A 87 -9.53 4.32 -16.94
CA SER A 87 -8.74 5.55 -16.99
C SER A 87 -7.61 5.67 -15.96
N VAL A 88 -7.40 4.68 -15.07
CA VAL A 88 -6.59 4.89 -13.84
C VAL A 88 -5.20 5.52 -14.04
N ASP A 89 -4.22 5.00 -14.77
CA ASP A 89 -2.87 5.59 -14.88
C ASP A 89 -1.99 5.39 -13.64
N ILE A 90 -1.25 4.27 -13.67
CA ILE A 90 -0.29 3.89 -12.63
C ILE A 90 0.96 4.77 -12.66
N ALA A 91 1.26 5.43 -13.79
CA ALA A 91 2.42 6.33 -13.89
C ALA A 91 2.31 7.47 -12.87
N LYS A 92 1.11 7.99 -12.63
CA LYS A 92 0.89 9.03 -11.60
C LYS A 92 1.19 8.54 -10.19
N HIS A 93 0.87 7.28 -9.87
CA HIS A 93 1.23 6.70 -8.58
C HIS A 93 2.74 6.56 -8.46
N TYR A 94 3.38 5.98 -9.48
CA TYR A 94 4.82 5.78 -9.51
C TYR A 94 5.60 7.09 -9.39
N THR A 95 5.26 8.10 -10.21
CA THR A 95 5.88 9.43 -10.16
C THR A 95 5.72 10.09 -8.81
N LEU A 96 4.55 10.00 -8.18
CA LEU A 96 4.35 10.50 -6.82
C LEU A 96 5.28 9.79 -5.83
N GLY A 97 5.38 8.46 -5.89
CA GLY A 97 6.30 7.70 -5.05
C GLY A 97 7.75 8.16 -5.22
N VAL A 98 8.21 8.32 -6.48
CA VAL A 98 9.55 8.84 -6.78
C VAL A 98 9.78 10.24 -6.18
N GLN A 99 8.82 11.15 -6.33
CA GLN A 99 8.90 12.51 -5.75
C GLN A 99 8.95 12.49 -4.22
N MET A 100 8.33 11.51 -3.58
CA MET A 100 8.37 11.32 -2.13
C MET A 100 9.64 10.60 -1.66
N GLY A 101 10.55 10.21 -2.56
CA GLY A 101 11.79 9.51 -2.23
C GLY A 101 11.63 7.99 -2.04
N VAL A 102 10.54 7.40 -2.54
CA VAL A 102 10.34 5.95 -2.53
C VAL A 102 11.32 5.30 -3.51
N ASN A 103 12.18 4.43 -2.99
CA ASN A 103 13.17 3.66 -3.75
C ASN A 103 13.00 2.14 -3.62
N GLY A 104 12.00 1.68 -2.88
CA GLY A 104 11.70 0.27 -2.65
C GLY A 104 10.28 0.09 -2.12
N THR A 105 9.78 -1.15 -2.14
CA THR A 105 8.44 -1.48 -1.62
C THR A 105 8.51 -2.59 -0.56
N PRO A 106 7.60 -2.61 0.43
CA PRO A 106 6.60 -1.57 0.69
C PRO A 106 7.28 -0.28 1.20
N ALA A 107 6.69 0.86 0.88
CA ALA A 107 7.04 2.14 1.50
C ALA A 107 5.78 2.79 2.05
N MET A 108 5.80 3.13 3.33
CA MET A 108 4.67 3.69 4.06
C MET A 108 4.81 5.20 4.14
N VAL A 109 3.73 5.92 3.88
CA VAL A 109 3.63 7.37 3.99
C VAL A 109 2.60 7.70 5.06
N LEU A 110 3.03 8.46 6.06
CA LEU A 110 2.18 8.91 7.15
C LEU A 110 1.36 10.13 6.75
N SER A 111 0.37 10.48 7.59
CA SER A 111 -0.51 11.64 7.37
C SER A 111 0.24 12.97 7.25
N ASN A 112 1.41 13.10 7.88
CA ASN A 112 2.26 14.29 7.83
C ASN A 112 3.26 14.28 6.66
N GLY A 113 3.19 13.30 5.75
CA GLY A 113 4.08 13.17 4.60
C GLY A 113 5.41 12.46 4.88
N MET A 114 5.69 12.08 6.13
CA MET A 114 6.88 11.30 6.46
C MET A 114 6.85 9.93 5.77
N VAL A 115 7.97 9.56 5.15
CA VAL A 115 8.13 8.27 4.47
C VAL A 115 8.90 7.31 5.37
N LEU A 116 8.28 6.18 5.68
CA LEU A 116 8.86 5.04 6.36
C LEU A 116 9.18 3.96 5.31
N PRO A 117 10.46 3.77 4.96
CA PRO A 117 10.84 2.73 4.02
C PRO A 117 10.73 1.34 4.66
N GLY A 118 10.35 0.35 3.85
CA GLY A 118 10.34 -1.06 4.24
C GLY A 118 9.08 -1.51 4.96
N TYR A 119 9.08 -2.78 5.33
CA TYR A 119 8.00 -3.44 6.06
C TYR A 119 8.19 -3.27 7.57
N GLN A 120 7.10 -3.03 8.29
CA GLN A 120 7.02 -3.15 9.75
C GLN A 120 5.79 -3.98 10.07
N GLY A 121 5.89 -4.93 11.00
CA GLY A 121 4.76 -5.75 11.40
C GLY A 121 3.67 -4.93 12.11
N PRO A 122 2.45 -5.49 12.26
CA PRO A 122 1.31 -4.76 12.79
C PRO A 122 1.54 -4.13 14.17
N LYS A 123 2.19 -4.87 15.08
CA LYS A 123 2.44 -4.40 16.45
C LYS A 123 3.53 -3.33 16.49
N GLU A 124 4.63 -3.54 15.76
CA GLU A 124 5.73 -2.60 15.68
C GLU A 124 5.27 -1.28 15.04
N LEU A 125 4.51 -1.38 13.94
CA LEU A 125 3.96 -0.21 13.26
C LEU A 125 2.95 0.52 14.15
N LYS A 126 2.08 -0.19 14.88
CA LYS A 126 1.15 0.44 15.83
C LYS A 126 1.89 1.23 16.90
N ALA A 127 2.91 0.63 17.51
CA ALA A 127 3.72 1.28 18.53
C ALA A 127 4.43 2.53 17.97
N PHE A 128 5.01 2.41 16.78
CA PHE A 128 5.63 3.53 16.08
C PHE A 128 4.63 4.67 15.83
N LEU A 129 3.46 4.38 15.27
CA LEU A 129 2.44 5.38 14.93
C LEU A 129 1.88 6.07 16.17
N ASP A 130 1.67 5.34 17.27
CA ASP A 130 1.22 5.92 18.54
C ASP A 130 2.23 6.91 19.10
N GLU A 131 3.52 6.55 19.09
CA GLU A 131 4.59 7.42 19.58
C GLU A 131 4.76 8.65 18.69
N HIS A 132 4.79 8.45 17.38
CA HIS A 132 4.87 9.54 16.40
C HIS A 132 3.69 10.53 16.50
N LYS A 133 2.47 10.01 16.74
CA LYS A 133 1.28 10.85 16.94
C LYS A 133 1.40 11.72 18.19
N LYS A 134 1.95 11.21 19.29
CA LYS A 134 2.18 12.01 20.51
C LYS A 134 3.16 13.14 20.26
N GLN A 135 4.26 12.86 19.57
CA GLN A 135 5.29 13.85 19.28
C GLN A 135 4.81 14.95 18.33
N THR A 136 3.97 14.61 17.35
CA THR A 136 3.43 15.56 16.37
C THR A 136 2.20 16.32 16.82
N SER A 137 1.48 15.84 17.84
CA SER A 137 0.31 16.53 18.43
C SER A 137 0.68 17.42 19.63
N GLY A 138 1.94 17.42 20.05
CA GLY A 138 2.47 18.20 21.18
C GLY A 138 3.01 19.59 20.82
N ASN A 139 2.90 20.00 19.55
CA ASN A 139 3.15 21.36 19.04
C ASN A 139 1.84 21.97 18.52
#